data_AF-A0A349GAM9-F1
#
_entry.id   AF-A0A349GAM9-F1
#
_cell.length_a   1.000
_cell.length_b   1.000
_cell.length_c   1.000
_cell.angle_alpha   90.00
_cell.angle_beta   90.00
_cell.angle_gamma   90.00
#
_symmetry.space_group_name_H-M   'P 1'
#
loop_
_entity.id
_entity.type
_entity.pdbx_description
1 polymer ?
#
loop_
_entity_poly.entity_id
_entity_poly.type
_entity_poly.pdbx_seq_one_letter_code
_entity_poly.pdbx_strand_id
1 'polypeptide(L)'
;MMEITASMVKELRETTGAGMMDCKNALVEKNGNLEEAVKYLREKGIAKAAKKMDRIASEGIISSYIHGGRIGVIVEINSETDFVAKNAEFQEFGKDIAMQVAAANPLYIRIEEVPAEAIEKEKEILRNQALNEGKPAQIVDKMVEGRIAKYYKEVCLLEQPFIKDPDKTIDQ
;
A
#
# COMPACT_ATOMS: atom_id res chain seq x y z
N MET A 1 25.39 -29.95 -6.49
CA MET A 1 24.23 -29.33 -5.82
C MET A 1 24.50 -27.84 -5.75
N MET A 2 23.52 -27.00 -6.11
CA MET A 2 23.66 -25.55 -6.01
C MET A 2 23.77 -25.15 -4.54
N GLU A 3 24.71 -24.27 -4.22
CA GLU A 3 24.96 -23.86 -2.84
C GLU A 3 23.94 -22.81 -2.42
N ILE A 4 23.05 -23.16 -1.49
CA ILE A 4 22.07 -22.22 -0.93
C ILE A 4 22.77 -21.34 0.11
N THR A 5 22.93 -20.05 -0.21
CA THR A 5 23.60 -19.11 0.68
C THR A 5 22.65 -18.57 1.76
N ALA A 6 23.21 -18.10 2.87
CA ALA A 6 22.43 -17.44 3.92
C ALA A 6 21.72 -16.16 3.43
N SER A 7 22.29 -15.47 2.44
CA SER A 7 21.67 -14.28 1.84
C SER A 7 20.40 -14.63 1.08
N MET A 8 20.41 -15.72 0.29
CA MET A 8 19.23 -16.17 -0.45
C MET A 8 18.08 -16.58 0.48
N VAL A 9 18.40 -17.24 1.60
CA VAL A 9 17.40 -17.61 2.61
C VAL A 9 16.82 -16.38 3.30
N LYS A 10 17.67 -15.39 3.61
CA LYS A 10 17.24 -14.11 4.19
C LYS A 10 16.31 -13.36 3.25
N GLU A 11 16.70 -13.23 1.99
CA GLU A 11 15.91 -12.57 0.94
C GLU A 11 14.55 -13.24 0.76
N LEU A 12 14.52 -14.58 0.58
CA LEU A 12 13.26 -15.31 0.45
C LEU A 12 12.36 -15.15 1.69
N ARG A 13 12.95 -15.10 2.89
CA ARG A 13 12.22 -14.90 4.14
C ARG A 13 11.62 -13.50 4.24
N GLU A 14 12.37 -12.46 3.84
CA GLU A 14 11.89 -11.09 3.80
C GLU A 14 10.73 -10.94 2.80
N THR A 15 10.84 -11.57 1.63
CA THR A 15 9.80 -11.53 0.60
C THR A 15 8.53 -12.33 0.96
N THR A 16 8.68 -13.48 1.64
CA THR A 16 7.54 -14.40 1.86
C THR A 16 6.96 -14.40 3.26
N GLY A 17 7.73 -13.92 4.24
CA GLY A 17 7.42 -14.03 5.67
C GLY A 17 7.39 -15.45 6.22
N ALA A 18 7.91 -16.44 5.48
CA ALA A 18 7.97 -17.84 5.90
C ALA A 18 9.09 -18.11 6.93
N GLY A 19 9.01 -19.25 7.63
CA GLY A 19 10.03 -19.66 8.60
C GLY A 19 11.41 -19.83 7.93
N MET A 20 12.49 -19.61 8.69
CA MET A 20 13.87 -19.72 8.19
C MET A 20 14.15 -21.09 7.54
N MET A 21 13.67 -22.16 8.18
CA MET A 21 13.87 -23.53 7.68
C MET A 21 13.01 -23.80 6.45
N ASP A 22 11.79 -23.26 6.40
CA ASP A 22 10.90 -23.40 5.25
C ASP A 22 11.48 -22.71 4.02
N CYS A 23 12.05 -21.51 4.19
CA CYS A 23 12.74 -20.76 3.13
C CYS A 23 13.94 -21.55 2.61
N LYS A 24 14.77 -22.09 3.51
CA LYS A 24 15.92 -22.91 3.12
C LYS A 24 15.49 -24.17 2.36
N ASN A 25 14.49 -24.88 2.85
CA ASN A 25 13.98 -26.09 2.21
C ASN A 25 13.36 -25.80 0.84
N ALA A 26 12.60 -24.69 0.71
CA ALA A 26 12.04 -24.26 -0.57
C ALA A 26 13.13 -23.93 -1.60
N LEU A 27 14.21 -23.27 -1.17
CA LEU A 27 15.35 -22.99 -2.04
C LEU A 27 16.09 -24.27 -2.44
N VAL A 28 16.21 -25.25 -1.55
CA VAL A 28 16.77 -26.56 -1.91
C VAL A 28 15.89 -27.27 -2.94
N GLU A 29 14.58 -27.32 -2.72
CA GLU A 29 13.63 -28.00 -3.61
C GLU A 29 13.55 -27.34 -5.00
N LYS A 30 13.74 -26.02 -5.05
CA LYS A 30 13.68 -25.21 -6.27
C LYS A 30 15.04 -24.82 -6.81
N ASN A 31 16.09 -25.53 -6.39
CA ASN A 31 17.46 -25.36 -6.90
C ASN A 31 17.92 -23.90 -6.89
N GLY A 32 17.73 -23.21 -5.78
CA GLY A 32 18.15 -21.81 -5.59
C GLY A 32 17.34 -20.78 -6.36
N ASN A 33 16.31 -21.17 -7.12
CA ASN A 33 15.46 -20.22 -7.82
C ASN A 33 14.48 -19.55 -6.83
N LEU A 34 14.68 -18.25 -6.59
CA LEU A 34 13.88 -17.44 -5.66
C LEU A 34 12.41 -17.38 -6.07
N GLU A 35 12.09 -17.11 -7.34
CA GLU A 35 10.70 -16.97 -7.80
C GLU A 35 9.92 -18.28 -7.66
N GLU A 36 10.53 -19.39 -8.07
CA GLU A 36 9.95 -20.72 -7.93
C GLU A 36 9.82 -21.13 -6.46
N ALA A 37 10.77 -20.72 -5.60
CA ALA A 37 10.68 -20.95 -4.16
C ALA A 37 9.57 -20.15 -3.49
N VAL A 38 9.33 -18.90 -3.90
CA VAL A 38 8.17 -18.09 -3.47
C VAL A 38 6.87 -18.80 -3.86
N LYS A 39 6.77 -19.25 -5.11
CA LYS A 39 5.59 -19.97 -5.61
C LYS A 39 5.37 -21.28 -4.86
N TYR A 40 6.44 -22.05 -4.64
CA TYR A 40 6.41 -23.29 -3.86
C TYR A 40 5.90 -23.10 -2.44
N LEU A 41 6.41 -22.07 -1.74
CA LEU A 41 5.95 -21.74 -0.39
C LEU A 41 4.49 -21.30 -0.38
N ARG A 42 4.01 -20.61 -1.43
CA ARG A 42 2.59 -20.24 -1.57
C ARG A 42 1.70 -21.46 -1.82
N GLU A 43 2.08 -22.36 -2.73
CA GLU A 43 1.37 -23.61 -3.02
C GLU A 43 1.27 -24.51 -1.78
N LYS A 44 2.31 -24.54 -0.94
CA LYS A 44 2.31 -25.28 0.34
C LYS A 44 1.56 -24.56 1.46
N GLY A 45 1.08 -23.33 1.24
CA GLY A 45 0.40 -22.52 2.26
C GLY A 45 1.33 -22.00 3.38
N ILE A 46 2.64 -22.06 3.17
CA ILE A 46 3.67 -21.67 4.15
C ILE A 46 4.07 -20.20 3.97
N ALA A 47 4.06 -19.68 2.73
CA ALA A 47 4.24 -18.25 2.47
C ALA A 47 2.94 -17.48 2.72
N LYS A 48 3.05 -16.40 3.49
CA LYS A 48 1.92 -15.57 3.94
C LYS A 48 1.66 -14.35 3.05
N ALA A 49 2.35 -14.20 1.93
CA ALA A 49 2.34 -12.97 1.13
C ALA A 49 0.95 -12.55 0.60
N ALA A 50 -0.02 -13.48 0.50
CA ALA A 50 -1.40 -13.16 0.10
C ALA A 50 -2.45 -13.39 1.21
N LYS A 51 -2.06 -13.94 2.37
CA LYS A 51 -2.99 -14.37 3.44
C LYS A 51 -2.87 -13.56 4.74
N LYS A 52 -2.32 -12.35 4.66
CA LYS A 52 -2.33 -11.42 5.80
C LYS A 52 -3.47 -10.40 5.74
N MET A 53 -3.88 -9.94 4.56
CA MET A 53 -4.96 -8.96 4.43
C MET A 53 -6.32 -9.47 4.95
N ASP A 54 -6.59 -10.78 4.85
CA ASP A 54 -7.82 -11.39 5.38
C ASP A 54 -7.73 -11.74 6.87
N ARG A 55 -6.59 -11.49 7.53
CA ARG A 55 -6.46 -11.78 8.96
C ARG A 55 -7.14 -10.68 9.74
N ILE A 56 -7.89 -11.10 10.75
CA ILE A 56 -8.50 -10.18 11.70
C ILE A 56 -7.37 -9.51 12.48
N ALA A 57 -7.18 -8.21 12.25
CA ALA A 57 -6.33 -7.33 13.04
C ALA A 57 -7.24 -6.54 13.99
N SER A 58 -7.50 -7.08 15.18
CA SER A 58 -8.37 -6.46 16.18
C SER A 58 -7.63 -5.65 17.24
N GLU A 59 -6.30 -5.76 17.29
CA GLU A 59 -5.43 -4.90 18.11
C GLU A 59 -4.95 -3.72 17.27
N GLY A 60 -4.21 -2.78 17.87
CA GLY A 60 -3.71 -1.62 17.14
C GLY A 60 -3.46 -0.41 18.02
N ILE A 61 -3.39 0.74 17.38
CA ILE A 61 -3.20 2.03 18.03
C ILE A 61 -4.17 3.07 17.44
N ILE A 62 -4.57 4.01 18.29
CA ILE A 62 -5.12 5.29 17.84
C ILE A 62 -4.00 6.31 17.94
N SER A 63 -3.62 6.90 16.82
CA SER A 63 -2.63 7.97 16.76
C SER A 63 -3.31 9.29 16.45
N SER A 64 -2.73 10.39 16.92
CA SER A 64 -3.28 11.72 16.70
C SER A 64 -2.17 12.71 16.40
N TYR A 65 -2.48 13.70 15.56
CA TYR A 65 -1.58 14.80 15.22
C TYR A 65 -2.33 16.13 15.21
N ILE A 66 -1.71 17.16 15.79
CA ILE A 66 -2.26 18.53 15.82
C ILE A 66 -1.27 19.45 15.11
N HIS A 67 -1.69 20.02 13.98
CA HIS A 67 -0.89 20.98 13.23
C HIS A 67 -1.28 22.41 13.60
N GLY A 68 -0.37 23.14 14.24
CA GLY A 68 -0.51 24.56 14.55
C GLY A 68 -1.75 24.94 15.38
N GLY A 69 -2.33 23.99 16.11
CA GLY A 69 -3.56 24.17 16.89
C GLY A 69 -4.84 24.39 16.06
N ARG A 70 -4.79 24.20 14.74
CA ARG A 70 -5.93 24.46 13.83
C ARG A 70 -6.45 23.22 13.13
N ILE A 71 -5.58 22.26 12.86
CA ILE A 71 -5.92 20.98 12.22
C ILE A 71 -5.64 19.88 13.22
N GLY A 72 -6.66 19.08 13.53
CA GLY A 72 -6.54 17.90 14.37
C GLY A 72 -6.89 16.66 13.55
N VAL A 73 -6.04 15.65 13.62
CA VAL A 73 -6.23 14.36 12.93
C VAL A 73 -6.14 13.24 13.96
N ILE A 74 -7.01 12.25 13.79
CA ILE A 74 -6.99 10.98 14.51
C ILE A 74 -7.01 9.87 13.46
N VAL A 75 -6.15 8.88 13.62
CA VAL A 75 -6.08 7.68 12.75
C VAL A 75 -6.08 6.42 13.61
N GLU A 76 -6.79 5.41 13.13
CA GLU A 76 -6.73 4.05 13.66
C GLU A 76 -5.82 3.20 12.78
N ILE A 77 -4.87 2.51 13.39
CA ILE A 77 -4.00 1.57 12.70
C ILE A 77 -4.03 0.25 13.43
N ASN A 78 -4.62 -0.75 12.77
CA ASN A 78 -4.76 -2.08 13.34
C ASN A 78 -3.53 -2.95 13.15
N SER A 79 -3.35 -3.91 14.04
CA SER A 79 -2.34 -4.96 14.00
C SER A 79 -2.89 -6.27 14.55
N GLU A 80 -2.22 -7.40 14.29
CA GLU A 80 -2.66 -8.72 14.80
C GLU A 80 -2.53 -8.84 16.33
N THR A 81 -1.58 -8.11 16.95
CA THR A 81 -1.23 -8.30 18.37
C THR A 81 -0.83 -6.99 19.04
N ASP A 82 -1.10 -6.86 20.33
CA ASP A 82 -0.71 -5.71 21.15
C ASP A 82 0.82 -5.50 21.25
N PHE A 83 1.61 -6.56 21.11
CA PHE A 83 3.08 -6.47 21.07
C PHE A 83 3.58 -5.62 19.90
N VAL A 84 2.96 -5.73 18.73
CA VAL A 84 3.27 -4.90 17.56
C VAL A 84 2.79 -3.47 17.81
N ALA A 85 1.58 -3.30 18.33
CA ALA A 85 1.04 -1.99 18.68
C ALA A 85 1.94 -1.20 19.64
N LYS A 86 2.63 -1.87 20.57
CA LYS A 86 3.55 -1.25 21.54
C LYS A 86 4.96 -0.97 20.98
N ASN A 87 5.29 -1.44 19.78
CA ASN A 87 6.60 -1.22 19.18
C ASN A 87 6.79 0.26 18.81
N ALA A 88 7.98 0.80 19.09
CA ALA A 88 8.28 2.22 18.84
C ALA A 88 8.18 2.62 17.35
N GLU A 89 8.61 1.74 16.44
CA GLU A 89 8.51 1.95 14.99
C GLU A 89 7.04 1.99 14.54
N PHE A 90 6.18 1.14 15.12
CA PHE A 90 4.75 1.12 14.82
C PHE A 90 4.04 2.38 15.34
N GLN A 91 4.44 2.87 16.51
CA GLN A 91 3.95 4.12 17.09
C GLN A 91 4.38 5.34 16.27
N GLU A 92 5.62 5.35 15.78
CA GLU A 92 6.12 6.40 14.88
C GLU A 92 5.38 6.37 13.53
N PHE A 93 5.20 5.19 12.95
CA PHE A 93 4.40 4.99 11.75
C PHE A 93 3.01 5.61 11.91
N GLY A 94 2.31 5.36 13.03
CA GLY A 94 1.00 5.97 13.26
C GLY A 94 1.00 7.49 13.36
N LYS A 95 2.08 8.11 13.87
CA LYS A 95 2.21 9.57 13.88
C LYS A 95 2.46 10.12 12.48
N ASP A 96 3.26 9.41 11.69
CA ASP A 96 3.57 9.79 10.32
C ASP A 96 2.34 9.74 9.42
N ILE A 97 1.50 8.71 9.57
CA ILE A 97 0.22 8.63 8.88
C ILE A 97 -0.73 9.76 9.32
N ALA A 98 -0.82 10.06 10.63
CA ALA A 98 -1.64 11.18 11.10
C ALA A 98 -1.16 12.53 10.53
N MET A 99 0.16 12.72 10.41
CA MET A 99 0.75 13.91 9.81
C MET A 99 0.51 13.96 8.29
N GLN A 100 0.63 12.83 7.58
CA GLN A 100 0.29 12.71 6.16
C GLN A 100 -1.15 13.18 5.93
N VAL A 101 -2.10 12.64 6.69
CA VAL A 101 -3.52 12.98 6.56
C VAL A 101 -3.76 14.47 6.83
N ALA A 102 -3.07 15.05 7.82
CA ALA A 102 -3.18 16.48 8.11
C ALA A 102 -2.67 17.37 6.97
N ALA A 103 -1.66 16.91 6.22
CA ALA A 103 -1.06 17.65 5.12
C ALA A 103 -1.81 17.46 3.79
N ALA A 104 -2.23 16.24 3.48
CA ALA A 104 -2.75 15.85 2.19
C ALA A 104 -4.29 15.72 2.13
N ASN A 105 -4.97 15.69 3.29
CA ASN A 105 -6.43 15.66 3.41
C ASN A 105 -7.13 14.67 2.45
N PRO A 106 -6.76 13.37 2.47
CA PRO A 106 -7.44 12.35 1.67
C PRO A 106 -8.92 12.25 2.04
N LEU A 107 -9.74 11.84 1.08
CA LEU A 107 -11.17 11.58 1.27
C LEU A 107 -11.46 10.09 1.49
N TYR A 108 -10.58 9.22 1.00
CA TYR A 108 -10.71 7.76 1.04
C TYR A 108 -9.37 7.14 1.42
N ILE A 109 -9.37 5.90 1.91
CA ILE A 109 -8.12 5.18 2.19
C ILE A 109 -7.59 4.59 0.88
N ARG A 110 -8.47 3.91 0.11
CA ARG A 110 -8.10 3.14 -1.11
C ARG A 110 -9.00 3.49 -2.29
N ILE A 111 -8.56 3.16 -3.51
CA ILE A 111 -9.32 3.40 -4.75
C ILE A 111 -10.67 2.69 -4.73
N GLU A 112 -10.74 1.48 -4.16
CA GLU A 112 -11.96 0.67 -4.13
C GLU A 112 -13.07 1.26 -3.26
N GLU A 113 -12.72 2.18 -2.34
CA GLU A 113 -13.66 2.88 -1.48
C GLU A 113 -14.31 4.08 -2.17
N VAL A 114 -13.78 4.50 -3.33
CA VAL A 114 -14.31 5.64 -4.06
C VAL A 114 -15.62 5.24 -4.76
N PRO A 115 -16.74 5.96 -4.49
CA PRO A 115 -18.02 5.64 -5.14
C PRO A 115 -17.94 5.72 -6.66
N ALA A 116 -18.45 4.71 -7.35
CA ALA A 116 -18.46 4.68 -8.81
C ALA A 116 -19.14 5.92 -9.40
N GLU A 117 -20.23 6.39 -8.78
CA GLU A 117 -20.94 7.61 -9.18
C GLU A 117 -20.05 8.87 -9.12
N ALA A 118 -19.19 8.98 -8.11
CA ALA A 118 -18.26 10.10 -7.98
C ALA A 118 -17.22 10.09 -9.11
N ILE A 119 -16.71 8.90 -9.46
CA ILE A 119 -15.75 8.73 -10.55
C ILE A 119 -16.38 9.00 -11.92
N GLU A 120 -17.59 8.52 -12.18
CA GLU A 120 -18.26 8.78 -13.45
C GLU A 120 -18.57 10.27 -13.62
N LYS A 121 -19.02 10.93 -12.56
CA LYS A 121 -19.22 12.39 -12.55
C LYS A 121 -17.92 13.14 -12.81
N GLU A 122 -16.82 12.75 -12.16
CA GLU A 122 -15.51 13.37 -12.36
C GLU A 122 -15.00 13.15 -13.79
N LYS A 123 -15.14 11.94 -14.35
CA LYS A 123 -14.81 11.64 -15.75
C LYS A 123 -15.59 12.52 -16.72
N GLU A 124 -16.88 12.72 -16.50
CA GLU A 124 -17.72 13.57 -17.34
C GLU A 124 -17.25 15.03 -17.31
N ILE A 125 -16.95 15.56 -16.12
CA ILE A 125 -16.40 16.91 -15.94
C ILE A 125 -15.08 17.05 -16.71
N LEU A 126 -14.16 16.11 -16.54
CA LEU A 126 -12.84 16.13 -17.19
C LEU A 126 -12.95 15.98 -18.71
N ARG A 127 -13.88 15.17 -19.21
CA ARG A 127 -14.17 15.02 -20.64
C ARG A 127 -14.66 16.33 -21.23
N ASN A 128 -15.63 16.97 -20.58
CA ASN A 128 -16.17 18.26 -21.02
C ASN A 128 -15.12 19.37 -20.98
N GLN A 129 -14.26 19.40 -19.96
CA GLN A 129 -13.11 20.31 -19.90
C GLN A 129 -12.18 20.12 -21.10
N ALA A 130 -11.77 18.89 -21.41
CA ALA A 130 -10.86 18.60 -22.52
C ALA A 130 -11.47 18.95 -23.90
N LEU A 131 -12.78 18.73 -24.07
CA LEU A 131 -13.50 19.14 -25.28
C LEU A 131 -13.56 20.67 -25.42
N ASN A 132 -13.84 21.39 -24.33
CA ASN A 132 -13.85 22.86 -24.31
C ASN A 132 -12.46 23.47 -24.53
N GLU A 133 -11.39 22.78 -24.16
CA GLU A 133 -10.00 23.13 -24.49
C GLU A 133 -9.66 22.89 -25.98
N GLY A 134 -10.61 22.43 -26.81
CA GLY A 134 -10.45 22.22 -28.25
C GLY A 134 -9.65 20.96 -28.61
N LYS A 135 -9.53 19.99 -27.70
CA LYS A 135 -8.77 18.77 -27.95
C LYS A 135 -9.54 17.80 -28.87
N PRO A 136 -8.87 17.10 -29.80
CA PRO A 136 -9.52 16.07 -30.61
C PRO A 136 -10.08 14.94 -29.74
N ALA A 137 -11.29 14.46 -30.06
CA ALA A 137 -11.99 13.43 -29.29
C ALA A 137 -11.14 12.15 -29.05
N GLN A 138 -10.27 11.79 -30.01
CA GLN A 138 -9.37 10.63 -29.90
C GLN A 138 -8.31 10.76 -28.79
N ILE A 139 -7.99 11.98 -28.35
CA ILE A 139 -6.99 12.24 -27.29
C ILE A 139 -7.69 12.46 -25.95
N VAL A 140 -8.96 12.89 -25.96
CA VAL A 140 -9.75 13.19 -24.76
C VAL A 140 -9.83 11.98 -23.83
N ASP A 141 -10.10 10.78 -24.34
CA ASP A 141 -10.23 9.58 -23.50
C ASP A 141 -8.95 9.28 -22.71
N LYS A 142 -7.79 9.28 -23.40
CA LYS A 142 -6.47 9.10 -22.75
C LYS A 142 -6.14 10.20 -21.75
N MET A 143 -6.54 11.44 -22.03
CA MET A 143 -6.35 12.55 -21.10
C MET A 143 -7.19 12.39 -19.84
N VAL A 144 -8.45 11.99 -19.99
CA VAL A 144 -9.35 11.74 -18.86
C VAL A 144 -8.81 10.62 -17.99
N GLU A 145 -8.34 9.51 -18.57
CA GLU A 145 -7.69 8.43 -17.81
C GLU A 145 -6.50 8.93 -16.98
N GLY A 146 -5.61 9.72 -17.58
CA GLY A 146 -4.46 10.28 -16.85
C GLY A 146 -4.86 11.28 -15.75
N ARG A 147 -5.89 12.10 -15.99
CA ARG A 147 -6.41 13.04 -14.99
C ARG A 147 -7.13 12.31 -13.85
N ILE A 148 -7.83 11.21 -14.13
CA ILE A 148 -8.43 10.34 -13.10
C ILE A 148 -7.36 9.63 -12.28
N ALA A 149 -6.27 9.16 -12.91
CA ALA A 149 -5.14 8.61 -12.17
C ALA A 149 -4.54 9.65 -11.20
N LYS A 150 -4.46 10.93 -11.62
CA LYS A 150 -4.04 12.02 -10.73
C LYS A 150 -5.05 12.29 -9.62
N TYR A 151 -6.35 12.24 -9.93
CA TYR A 151 -7.42 12.41 -8.95
C TYR A 151 -7.31 11.37 -7.82
N TYR A 152 -7.06 10.10 -8.14
CA TYR A 152 -6.85 9.07 -7.12
C TYR A 152 -5.66 9.39 -6.20
N LYS A 153 -4.54 9.87 -6.76
CA LYS A 153 -3.37 10.32 -5.97
C LYS A 153 -3.64 11.52 -5.08
N GLU A 154 -4.71 12.26 -5.31
CA GLU A 154 -5.11 13.39 -4.46
C GLU A 154 -6.09 12.92 -3.37
N VAL A 155 -7.05 12.07 -3.70
CA VAL A 155 -8.16 11.73 -2.79
C VAL A 155 -8.01 10.41 -2.02
N CYS A 156 -7.13 9.50 -2.45
CA CYS A 156 -6.92 8.20 -1.81
C CYS A 156 -5.59 8.19 -1.04
N LEU A 157 -5.62 7.95 0.27
CA LEU A 157 -4.43 7.98 1.13
C LEU A 157 -3.31 7.07 0.62
N LEU A 158 -3.61 5.83 0.24
CA LEU A 158 -2.59 4.85 -0.18
C LEU A 158 -1.90 5.22 -1.51
N GLU A 159 -2.55 6.03 -2.34
CA GLU A 159 -2.02 6.49 -3.64
C GLU A 159 -1.20 7.77 -3.52
N GLN A 160 -1.30 8.46 -2.38
CA GLN A 160 -0.60 9.72 -2.16
C GLN A 160 0.91 9.48 -2.02
N PRO A 161 1.74 10.39 -2.57
CA PRO A 161 3.16 10.41 -2.24
C PRO A 161 3.33 10.69 -0.74
N PHE A 162 4.29 10.01 -0.11
CA PHE A 162 4.55 10.22 1.30
C PHE A 162 5.26 11.55 1.53
N ILE A 163 4.75 12.38 2.43
CA ILE A 163 5.30 13.73 2.68
C ILE A 163 6.76 13.73 3.15
N LYS A 164 7.25 12.65 3.76
CA LYS A 164 8.67 12.54 4.18
C LYS A 164 9.58 11.94 3.09
N ASP A 165 9.01 11.18 2.15
CA ASP A 165 9.73 10.52 1.06
C ASP A 165 8.84 10.48 -0.20
N PRO A 166 8.80 11.55 -1.01
CA PRO A 166 7.89 11.66 -2.14
C PRO A 166 8.15 10.66 -3.28
N ASP A 167 9.28 9.94 -3.24
CA ASP A 167 9.60 8.88 -4.20
C ASP A 167 8.79 7.60 -3.94
N LYS A 168 8.11 7.50 -2.77
CA LYS A 168 7.22 6.40 -2.40
C LYS A 168 5.80 6.88 -2.19
N THR A 169 4.84 6.01 -2.47
CA THR A 169 3.45 6.20 -2.01
C THR A 169 3.30 5.70 -0.57
N ILE A 170 2.17 6.03 0.06
CA ILE A 170 1.85 5.51 1.41
C ILE A 170 1.66 3.99 1.44
N ASP A 171 1.26 3.37 0.32
CA ASP A 171 1.14 1.91 0.21
C ASP A 171 2.49 1.15 0.27
N GLN A 172 3.60 1.83 -0.07
CA GLN A 172 4.94 1.23 -0.20
C GLN A 172 5.78 1.31 1.08
#